data_AF-A0A6N7M6I7-F1
#
_entry.id   AF-A0A6N7M6I7-F1
#
_cell.length_a   1.000
_cell.length_b   1.000
_cell.length_c   1.000
_cell.angle_alpha   90.00
_cell.angle_beta   90.00
_cell.angle_gamma   90.00
#
_symmetry.space_group_name_H-M   'P 1'
#
loop_
_entity.id
_entity.type
_entity.pdbx_description
1 polymer ?
#
loop_
_entity_poly.entity_id
_entity_poly.type
_entity_poly.pdbx_seq_one_letter_code
_entity_poly.pdbx_strand_id
1 'polypeptide(L)'
;MKRVFIFFFIFIFIGLAGADVPVRQEQFIYSIMAFNGKDYSGTFCGENSDSIYLIAEQDNFITVRKTLVYYWPITEDWKTDTSALNYPFEGTLELTEKGGESRIINPERYTFYNVQGEYKMNWEVATGDEAEKAWQHYQDLVNEYWQITSQYQQEKMTFEMIMNELTKKITELRNAGADVTELVEKLKTLKMPEPPQPPDDYIVPPSPVQSAFILNLPKSEYSIRFVNEDGAVMEGSEKRLVVFEKRRAEGIGFEVIPGDKWTRPVELKTPASVLYVDGTTNLYLRPFFQDEFNDLYYQKMIKNDTKGNPRLMNWVRIQQVPGARIELSENSHASEVILEEPFYVEQTKGSALGYKIIPFDPEGAHKDREPSLIAFKVPVNRERSLIKFKLLDKSGLNMAGSSRQVRVIIKSRWQPLLFLLCLLPLLAMVVVRVIRSRKYSL
;
A
#
# COMPACT_ATOMS: atom_id res chain seq x y z
N MET A 1 -27.30 -58.95 -34.55
CA MET A 1 -27.84 -58.52 -33.24
C MET A 1 -26.70 -58.55 -32.24
N LYS A 2 -26.44 -57.40 -31.58
CA LYS A 2 -25.98 -57.21 -30.18
C LYS A 2 -24.90 -58.19 -29.64
N ARG A 3 -23.77 -57.80 -29.05
CA ARG A 3 -23.30 -56.56 -28.41
C ARG A 3 -21.83 -56.82 -27.97
N VAL A 4 -20.95 -55.83 -28.17
CA VAL A 4 -20.08 -55.19 -27.15
C VAL A 4 -19.13 -56.10 -26.35
N PHE A 5 -17.81 -55.88 -26.49
CA PHE A 5 -16.99 -55.20 -25.46
C PHE A 5 -15.58 -54.90 -25.99
N ILE A 6 -15.33 -53.62 -26.27
CA ILE A 6 -14.00 -53.06 -26.54
C ILE A 6 -13.33 -52.89 -25.17
N PHE A 7 -12.25 -53.64 -24.92
CA PHE A 7 -11.36 -53.40 -23.79
C PHE A 7 -10.45 -52.22 -24.16
N PHE A 8 -10.82 -51.02 -23.71
CA PHE A 8 -9.96 -49.84 -23.78
C PHE A 8 -9.04 -49.84 -22.56
N PHE A 9 -7.74 -49.92 -22.83
CA PHE A 9 -6.65 -49.75 -21.88
C PHE A 9 -6.71 -48.33 -21.30
N ILE A 10 -7.04 -48.18 -20.02
CA ILE A 10 -6.83 -46.95 -19.27
C ILE A 10 -5.79 -47.26 -18.19
N PHE A 11 -4.52 -47.16 -18.57
CA PHE A 11 -3.43 -46.96 -17.62
C PHE A 11 -3.55 -45.51 -17.12
N ILE A 12 -4.26 -45.31 -16.03
CA ILE A 12 -4.11 -44.10 -15.23
C ILE A 12 -2.72 -44.20 -14.62
N PHE A 13 -1.76 -43.48 -15.19
CA PHE A 13 -0.58 -43.06 -14.45
C PHE A 13 -1.10 -42.21 -13.28
N ILE A 14 -1.31 -42.84 -12.14
CA ILE A 14 -1.37 -42.15 -10.85
C ILE A 14 0.07 -41.71 -10.59
N GLY A 15 0.47 -40.62 -11.23
CA GLY A 15 1.62 -39.86 -10.77
C GLY A 15 1.26 -39.42 -9.35
N LEU A 16 2.03 -39.88 -8.37
CA LEU A 16 2.01 -39.33 -7.03
C LEU A 16 2.16 -37.81 -7.17
N ALA A 17 1.06 -37.08 -7.00
CA ALA A 17 1.07 -35.65 -6.84
C ALA A 17 1.65 -35.36 -5.44
N GLY A 18 2.95 -35.61 -5.29
CA GLY A 18 3.72 -34.99 -4.22
C GLY A 18 3.70 -33.49 -4.49
N ALA A 19 3.49 -32.69 -3.44
CA ALA A 19 3.76 -31.27 -3.53
C ALA A 19 5.20 -31.12 -4.04
N ASP A 20 5.36 -30.54 -5.22
CA ASP A 20 6.66 -30.31 -5.84
C ASP A 20 7.45 -29.38 -4.90
N VAL A 21 8.36 -29.95 -4.12
CA VAL A 21 9.17 -29.17 -3.17
C VAL A 21 10.14 -28.38 -4.04
N PRO A 22 10.11 -27.04 -3.99
CA PRO A 22 10.99 -26.23 -4.83
C PRO A 22 12.45 -26.64 -4.62
N VAL A 23 13.17 -26.81 -5.73
CA VAL A 23 14.61 -27.04 -5.69
C VAL A 23 15.26 -25.79 -5.10
N ARG A 24 15.89 -25.97 -3.94
CA ARG A 24 16.65 -24.93 -3.25
C ARG A 24 18.11 -25.04 -3.64
N GLN A 25 18.71 -23.92 -4.03
CA GLN A 25 20.12 -23.84 -4.40
C GLN A 25 20.83 -22.88 -3.44
N GLU A 26 21.99 -23.28 -2.93
CA GLU A 26 22.86 -22.36 -2.20
C GLU A 26 23.40 -21.32 -3.17
N GLN A 27 23.22 -20.05 -2.85
CA GLN A 27 23.69 -18.94 -3.67
C GLN A 27 24.33 -17.85 -2.81
N PHE A 28 25.32 -17.18 -3.39
CA PHE A 28 25.73 -15.85 -2.96
C PHE A 28 24.67 -14.84 -3.40
N ILE A 29 24.22 -13.98 -2.49
CA ILE A 29 23.25 -12.92 -2.82
C ILE A 29 23.67 -11.57 -2.24
N TYR A 30 23.30 -10.52 -2.96
CA TYR A 30 23.12 -9.18 -2.39
C TYR A 30 21.69 -9.06 -1.87
N SER A 31 21.52 -8.93 -0.56
CA SER A 31 20.24 -8.57 0.05
C SER A 31 20.15 -7.05 0.13
N ILE A 32 19.09 -6.49 -0.45
CA ILE A 32 18.94 -5.08 -0.74
C ILE A 32 17.70 -4.58 0.01
N MET A 33 17.86 -3.55 0.83
CA MET A 33 16.77 -2.75 1.39
C MET A 33 16.86 -1.36 0.76
N ALA A 34 16.03 -1.11 -0.25
CA ALA A 34 16.10 0.10 -1.05
C ALA A 34 14.91 1.02 -0.75
N PHE A 35 15.17 2.32 -0.72
CA PHE A 35 14.11 3.31 -0.68
C PHE A 35 13.43 3.38 -2.04
N ASN A 36 12.12 3.16 -2.07
CA ASN A 36 11.36 3.06 -3.31
C ASN A 36 10.55 4.31 -3.67
N GLY A 37 10.85 5.43 -3.02
CA GLY A 37 10.08 6.66 -3.14
C GLY A 37 8.89 6.74 -2.19
N LYS A 38 8.51 5.67 -1.49
CA LYS A 38 7.43 5.69 -0.47
C LYS A 38 7.88 5.10 0.86
N ASP A 39 8.57 3.98 0.79
CA ASP A 39 9.07 3.23 1.93
C ASP A 39 10.34 2.47 1.56
N TYR A 40 10.89 1.76 2.54
CA TYR A 40 11.97 0.81 2.33
C TYR A 40 11.39 -0.55 1.98
N SER A 41 11.78 -1.09 0.82
CA SER A 41 11.36 -2.41 0.36
C SER A 41 12.56 -3.33 0.18
N GLY A 42 12.41 -4.56 0.67
CA GLY A 42 13.42 -5.61 0.56
C GLY A 42 13.33 -6.36 -0.76
N THR A 43 14.47 -6.54 -1.43
CA THR A 43 14.67 -7.45 -2.55
C THR A 43 16.05 -8.10 -2.42
N PHE A 44 16.40 -9.01 -3.33
CA PHE A 44 17.76 -9.53 -3.43
C PHE A 44 18.19 -9.64 -4.90
N CYS A 45 19.49 -9.62 -5.12
CA CYS A 45 20.13 -9.92 -6.40
C CYS A 45 20.93 -11.21 -6.23
N GLY A 46 20.45 -12.29 -6.83
CA GLY A 46 21.11 -13.60 -6.82
C GLY A 46 22.02 -13.81 -8.02
N GLU A 47 22.47 -15.04 -8.20
CA GLU A 47 23.43 -15.39 -9.27
C GLU A 47 22.87 -15.14 -10.68
N ASN A 48 21.57 -15.39 -10.87
CA ASN A 48 20.88 -15.24 -12.16
C ASN A 48 20.56 -13.79 -12.56
N SER A 49 20.92 -12.80 -11.74
CA SER A 49 20.70 -11.38 -12.04
C SER A 49 22.02 -10.62 -12.06
N ASP A 50 22.24 -9.83 -13.11
CA ASP A 50 23.49 -9.10 -13.32
C ASP A 50 23.44 -7.66 -12.80
N SER A 51 22.25 -7.17 -12.39
CA SER A 51 22.06 -5.74 -12.12
C SER A 51 21.22 -5.46 -10.88
N ILE A 52 21.71 -4.54 -10.03
CA ILE A 52 20.99 -3.93 -8.90
C ILE A 52 20.47 -2.55 -9.34
N TYR A 53 19.31 -2.14 -8.84
CA TYR A 53 18.67 -0.87 -9.19
C TYR A 53 18.32 -0.10 -7.93
N LEU A 54 18.74 1.16 -7.84
CA LEU A 54 18.51 2.05 -6.69
C LEU A 54 18.06 3.44 -7.16
N ILE A 55 17.31 4.15 -6.32
CA ILE A 55 17.00 5.57 -6.54
C ILE A 55 18.21 6.42 -6.12
N ALA A 56 18.53 7.42 -6.93
CA ALA A 56 19.62 8.37 -6.69
C ALA A 56 19.38 9.23 -5.45
N GLU A 57 20.47 9.62 -4.78
CA GLU A 57 20.48 10.59 -3.66
C GLU A 57 19.59 10.16 -2.48
N GLN A 58 19.50 8.87 -2.24
CA GLN A 58 18.76 8.26 -1.14
C GLN A 58 19.63 7.18 -0.49
N ASP A 59 19.47 6.99 0.82
CA ASP A 59 20.17 5.92 1.52
C ASP A 59 19.54 4.58 1.14
N ASN A 60 20.38 3.63 0.75
CA ASN A 60 19.97 2.26 0.43
C ASN A 60 20.93 1.30 1.11
N PHE A 61 20.41 0.22 1.67
CA PHE A 61 21.21 -0.69 2.49
C PHE A 61 21.43 -2.00 1.74
N ILE A 62 22.70 -2.34 1.54
CA ILE A 62 23.10 -3.59 0.90
C ILE A 62 23.86 -4.44 1.90
N THR A 63 23.48 -5.71 1.99
CA THR A 63 24.22 -6.73 2.75
C THR A 63 24.53 -7.90 1.84
N VAL A 64 25.57 -8.64 2.18
CA VAL A 64 26.07 -9.75 1.37
C VAL A 64 26.02 -11.01 2.20
N ARG A 65 25.46 -12.09 1.65
CA ARG A 65 25.23 -13.32 2.40
C ARG A 65 25.11 -14.55 1.50
N LYS A 66 25.32 -15.72 2.10
CA LYS A 66 24.96 -17.02 1.53
C LYS A 66 23.59 -17.45 2.05
N THR A 67 22.71 -17.84 1.14
CA THR A 67 21.38 -18.37 1.49
C THR A 67 20.90 -19.40 0.47
N LEU A 68 19.77 -20.05 0.74
CA LEU A 68 19.08 -20.90 -0.22
C LEU A 68 18.10 -20.06 -1.04
N VAL A 69 18.21 -20.13 -2.36
CA VAL A 69 17.32 -19.46 -3.32
C VAL A 69 16.50 -20.53 -4.06
N TYR A 70 15.21 -20.27 -4.25
CA TYR A 70 14.32 -21.17 -4.98
C TYR A 70 13.21 -20.41 -5.70
N TYR A 71 12.66 -21.02 -6.75
CA TYR A 71 11.52 -20.48 -7.47
C TYR A 71 10.21 -21.04 -6.88
N TRP A 72 9.29 -20.15 -6.50
CA TRP A 72 7.99 -20.52 -5.98
C TRP A 72 6.93 -20.44 -7.09
N PRO A 73 6.44 -21.59 -7.63
CA PRO A 73 5.61 -21.58 -8.83
C PRO A 73 4.22 -20.99 -8.62
N ILE A 74 3.70 -20.94 -7.39
CA ILE A 74 2.36 -20.40 -7.11
C ILE A 74 2.34 -18.87 -7.23
N THR A 75 3.41 -18.21 -6.79
CA THR A 75 3.53 -16.75 -6.90
C THR A 75 4.36 -16.33 -8.10
N GLU A 76 4.92 -17.29 -8.84
CA GLU A 76 5.83 -17.07 -9.97
C GLU A 76 7.07 -16.21 -9.61
N ASP A 77 7.60 -16.39 -8.40
CA ASP A 77 8.65 -15.54 -7.83
C ASP A 77 9.85 -16.33 -7.33
N TRP A 78 11.04 -15.73 -7.43
CA TRP A 78 12.20 -16.19 -6.67
C TRP A 78 12.09 -15.77 -5.19
N LYS A 79 12.44 -16.67 -4.28
CA LYS A 79 12.41 -16.49 -2.83
C LYS A 79 13.73 -16.95 -2.20
N THR A 80 14.01 -16.43 -1.01
CA THR A 80 15.12 -16.87 -0.16
C THR A 80 14.59 -17.68 1.03
N ASP A 81 15.33 -18.70 1.45
CA ASP A 81 15.07 -19.46 2.67
C ASP A 81 16.14 -19.12 3.73
N THR A 82 15.97 -17.94 4.33
CA THR A 82 16.84 -17.45 5.39
C THR A 82 16.65 -18.19 6.72
N SER A 83 15.61 -19.03 6.82
CA SER A 83 15.40 -19.88 8.01
C SER A 83 16.29 -21.12 8.00
N ALA A 84 16.56 -21.66 6.80
CA ALA A 84 17.43 -22.82 6.62
C ALA A 84 18.91 -22.44 6.49
N LEU A 85 19.24 -21.37 5.76
CA LEU A 85 20.60 -20.87 5.60
C LEU A 85 20.60 -19.35 5.46
N ASN A 86 21.29 -18.65 6.37
CA ASN A 86 21.45 -17.20 6.33
C ASN A 86 22.79 -16.81 6.93
N TYR A 87 23.85 -16.98 6.13
CA TYR A 87 25.22 -16.72 6.57
C TYR A 87 25.70 -15.37 6.01
N PRO A 88 25.84 -14.31 6.83
CA PRO A 88 26.38 -13.04 6.38
C PRO A 88 27.87 -13.15 6.08
N PHE A 89 28.34 -12.42 5.06
CA PHE A 89 29.78 -12.31 4.77
C PHE A 89 30.35 -11.00 5.34
N GLU A 90 31.55 -11.09 5.90
CA GLU A 90 32.32 -9.96 6.42
C GLU A 90 33.39 -9.54 5.40
N GLY A 91 33.59 -8.23 5.26
CA GLY A 91 34.43 -7.65 4.22
C GLY A 91 33.99 -6.24 3.83
N THR A 92 34.42 -5.82 2.65
CA THR A 92 34.14 -4.48 2.11
C THR A 92 33.51 -4.56 0.73
N LEU A 93 32.80 -3.50 0.35
CA LEU A 93 32.24 -3.36 -0.99
C LEU A 93 33.11 -2.40 -1.80
N GLU A 94 33.66 -2.89 -2.90
CA GLU A 94 34.31 -2.01 -3.88
C GLU A 94 33.28 -1.52 -4.89
N LEU A 95 33.20 -0.20 -5.04
CA LEU A 95 32.28 0.50 -5.92
C LEU A 95 33.10 1.31 -6.95
N THR A 96 32.91 1.01 -8.23
CA THR A 96 33.59 1.72 -9.33
C THR A 96 32.55 2.42 -10.21
N GLU A 97 32.63 3.74 -10.33
CA GLU A 97 31.83 4.47 -11.31
C GLU A 97 32.34 4.19 -12.73
N LYS A 98 31.45 4.17 -13.72
CA LYS A 98 31.83 3.97 -15.12
C LYS A 98 32.88 4.99 -15.58
N GLY A 99 34.12 4.54 -15.73
CA GLY A 99 35.26 5.37 -16.14
C GLY A 99 35.88 6.20 -15.00
N GLY A 100 35.45 5.97 -13.76
CA GLY A 100 36.00 6.60 -12.56
C GLY A 100 36.88 5.66 -11.74
N GLU A 101 37.36 6.16 -10.60
CA GLU A 101 38.16 5.38 -9.64
C GLU A 101 37.27 4.49 -8.76
N SER A 102 37.84 3.36 -8.31
CA SER A 102 37.18 2.49 -7.33
C SER A 102 37.23 3.09 -5.94
N ARG A 103 36.13 3.00 -5.20
CA ARG A 103 36.00 3.41 -3.81
C ARG A 103 35.66 2.20 -2.96
N ILE A 104 36.26 2.11 -1.78
CA ILE A 104 35.95 1.08 -0.80
C ILE A 104 34.87 1.63 0.14
N ILE A 105 33.78 0.88 0.28
CA ILE A 105 32.68 1.17 1.20
C ILE A 105 32.75 0.14 2.32
N ASN A 106 32.90 0.65 3.55
CA ASN A 106 32.84 -0.18 4.75
C ASN A 106 31.38 -0.34 5.19
N PRO A 107 31.04 -1.47 5.83
CA PRO A 107 29.72 -1.61 6.41
C PRO A 107 29.58 -0.66 7.60
N GLU A 108 28.40 -0.06 7.74
CA GLU A 108 28.09 0.88 8.82
C GLU A 108 26.85 0.40 9.59
N ARG A 109 26.80 0.71 10.89
CA ARG A 109 25.63 0.43 11.72
C ARG A 109 24.51 1.40 11.36
N TYR A 110 23.28 0.90 11.23
CA TYR A 110 22.14 1.72 10.86
C TYR A 110 20.84 1.22 11.48
N THR A 111 19.88 2.14 11.57
CA THR A 111 18.46 1.85 11.67
C THR A 111 17.69 2.88 10.83
N PHE A 112 16.47 2.55 10.48
CA PHE A 112 15.57 3.43 9.75
C PHE A 112 14.18 3.33 10.35
N TYR A 113 13.47 4.44 10.38
CA TYR A 113 12.16 4.55 11.02
C TYR A 113 11.33 5.62 10.32
N ASN A 114 10.02 5.58 10.55
CA ASN A 114 9.08 6.57 10.03
C ASN A 114 8.41 7.28 11.21
N VAL A 115 8.68 8.56 11.37
CA VAL A 115 8.07 9.39 12.41
C VAL A 115 6.72 9.92 11.97
N GLN A 116 5.87 10.25 12.93
CA GLN A 116 4.64 10.95 12.61
C GLN A 116 4.90 12.32 11.94
N GLY A 117 4.62 12.43 10.64
CA GLY A 117 4.64 13.71 9.88
C GLY A 117 3.31 14.48 9.87
N GLU A 118 3.00 15.25 8.83
CA GLU A 118 1.62 15.78 8.68
C GLU A 118 0.76 14.80 7.87
N TYR A 119 1.31 14.11 6.83
CA TYR A 119 0.52 13.28 5.89
C TYR A 119 1.20 12.00 5.29
N LYS A 120 1.67 11.03 6.07
CA LYS A 120 2.95 10.99 6.80
C LYS A 120 3.89 10.06 6.02
N MET A 121 4.95 10.62 5.47
CA MET A 121 6.10 9.89 4.94
C MET A 121 7.36 10.66 5.35
N ASN A 122 7.81 10.42 6.58
CA ASN A 122 9.02 11.02 7.12
C ASN A 122 9.96 9.88 7.50
N TRP A 123 10.52 9.23 6.48
CA TRP A 123 11.54 8.21 6.70
C TRP A 123 12.84 8.89 7.09
N GLU A 124 13.39 8.48 8.22
CA GLU A 124 14.69 8.90 8.70
C GLU A 124 15.62 7.71 8.76
N VAL A 125 16.90 7.97 8.52
CA VAL A 125 17.97 6.99 8.63
C VAL A 125 18.94 7.54 9.66
N ALA A 126 19.21 6.73 10.68
CA ALA A 126 20.21 7.01 11.68
C ALA A 126 21.36 6.01 11.51
N THR A 127 22.61 6.49 11.56
CA THR A 127 23.80 5.66 11.40
C THR A 127 24.74 5.78 12.59
N GLY A 128 25.66 4.83 12.74
CA GLY A 128 26.64 4.80 13.83
C GLY A 128 26.00 4.91 15.22
N ASP A 129 26.47 5.87 16.02
CA ASP A 129 25.97 6.12 17.37
C ASP A 129 24.53 6.66 17.40
N GLU A 130 24.10 7.35 16.34
CA GLU A 130 22.72 7.85 16.24
C GLU A 130 21.74 6.69 16.08
N ALA A 131 22.14 5.63 15.36
CA ALA A 131 21.32 4.43 15.21
C ALA A 131 21.05 3.77 16.58
N GLU A 132 22.07 3.68 17.42
CA GLU A 132 21.95 3.10 18.75
C GLU A 132 21.06 3.94 19.67
N LYS A 133 21.20 5.27 19.62
CA LYS A 133 20.35 6.19 20.37
C LYS A 133 18.89 6.09 19.96
N ALA A 134 18.61 6.05 18.66
CA ALA A 134 17.25 5.92 18.15
C ALA A 134 16.60 4.60 18.58
N TRP A 135 17.35 3.49 18.50
CA TRP A 135 16.87 2.19 18.96
C TRP A 135 16.65 2.16 20.47
N GLN A 136 17.59 2.65 21.27
CA GLN A 136 17.46 2.70 22.72
C GLN A 136 16.26 3.55 23.15
N HIS A 137 16.05 4.71 22.53
CA HIS A 137 14.91 5.57 22.83
C HIS A 137 13.58 4.84 22.62
N TYR A 138 13.44 4.12 21.50
CA TYR A 138 12.25 3.30 21.25
C TYR A 138 12.08 2.18 22.29
N GLN A 139 13.18 1.50 22.67
CA GLN A 139 13.12 0.47 23.72
C GLN A 139 12.64 1.05 25.06
N ASP A 140 13.08 2.25 25.42
CA ASP A 140 12.67 2.92 26.64
C ASP A 140 11.16 3.25 26.62
N LEU A 141 10.65 3.79 25.51
CA LEU A 141 9.20 4.05 25.31
C LEU A 141 8.36 2.77 25.44
N VAL A 142 8.83 1.68 24.82
CA VAL A 142 8.16 0.38 24.88
C VAL A 142 8.18 -0.18 26.31
N ASN A 143 9.31 -0.07 27.00
CA ASN A 143 9.45 -0.52 28.39
C ASN A 143 8.52 0.24 29.33
N GLU A 144 8.42 1.57 29.18
CA GLU A 144 7.48 2.41 29.94
C GLU A 144 6.03 1.98 29.69
N TYR A 145 5.65 1.80 28.41
CA TYR A 145 4.32 1.33 28.05
C TYR A 145 3.99 -0.03 28.68
N TRP A 146 4.93 -0.98 28.68
CA TRP A 146 4.73 -2.29 29.31
C TRP A 146 4.57 -2.19 30.84
N GLN A 147 5.28 -1.28 31.50
CA GLN A 147 5.12 -1.03 32.93
C GLN A 147 3.72 -0.51 33.25
N ILE A 148 3.25 0.49 32.52
CA ILE A 148 1.90 1.05 32.68
C ILE A 148 0.84 0.00 32.36
N THR A 149 1.04 -0.79 31.29
CA THR A 149 0.14 -1.89 30.92
C THR A 149 0.04 -2.96 32.00
N SER A 150 1.16 -3.31 32.64
CA SER A 150 1.16 -4.24 33.77
C SER A 150 0.37 -3.68 34.95
N GLN A 151 0.51 -2.40 35.27
CA GLN A 151 -0.26 -1.74 36.34
C GLN A 151 -1.76 -1.74 36.01
N TYR A 152 -2.12 -1.34 34.78
CA TYR A 152 -3.50 -1.39 34.28
C TYR A 152 -4.13 -2.78 34.41
N GLN A 153 -3.40 -3.85 34.05
CA GLN A 153 -3.89 -5.21 34.18
C GLN A 153 -4.16 -5.59 35.65
N GLN A 154 -3.30 -5.16 36.59
CA GLN A 154 -3.50 -5.39 38.02
C GLN A 154 -4.71 -4.63 38.56
N GLU A 155 -4.87 -3.36 38.18
CA GLU A 155 -6.04 -2.55 38.55
C GLU A 155 -7.33 -3.12 37.97
N LYS A 156 -7.30 -3.59 36.73
CA LYS A 156 -8.44 -4.24 36.09
C LYS A 156 -8.84 -5.53 36.80
N MET A 157 -7.88 -6.38 37.17
CA MET A 157 -8.15 -7.58 37.97
C MET A 157 -8.78 -7.23 39.32
N THR A 158 -8.25 -6.19 40.00
CA THR A 158 -8.79 -5.72 41.28
C THR A 158 -10.22 -5.17 41.12
N PHE A 159 -10.47 -4.39 40.07
CA PHE A 159 -11.80 -3.90 39.71
C PHE A 159 -12.77 -5.05 39.47
N GLU A 160 -12.40 -6.05 38.66
CA GLU A 160 -13.22 -7.23 38.37
C GLU A 160 -13.53 -8.05 39.63
N MET A 161 -12.55 -8.21 40.54
CA MET A 161 -12.76 -8.84 41.84
C MET A 161 -13.78 -8.09 42.70
N ILE A 162 -13.61 -6.77 42.87
CA ILE A 162 -14.51 -5.93 43.66
C ILE A 162 -15.92 -5.96 43.06
N MET A 163 -16.04 -5.87 41.73
CA MET A 163 -17.31 -5.98 41.01
C MET A 163 -18.02 -7.30 41.31
N ASN A 164 -17.29 -8.42 41.21
CA ASN A 164 -17.85 -9.76 41.46
C ASN A 164 -18.28 -9.94 42.91
N GLU A 165 -17.45 -9.52 43.87
CA GLU A 165 -17.77 -9.59 45.30
C GLU A 165 -19.00 -8.73 45.66
N LEU A 166 -19.05 -7.49 45.17
CA LEU A 166 -20.19 -6.60 45.38
C LEU A 166 -21.47 -7.18 44.76
N THR A 167 -21.39 -7.69 43.53
CA THR A 167 -22.55 -8.28 42.82
C THR A 167 -23.07 -9.52 43.56
N LYS A 168 -22.17 -10.39 44.03
CA LYS A 168 -22.54 -11.56 44.83
C LYS A 168 -23.21 -11.16 46.15
N LYS A 169 -22.60 -10.23 46.89
CA LYS A 169 -23.12 -9.74 48.18
C LYS A 169 -24.48 -9.05 48.04
N ILE A 170 -24.67 -8.24 47.01
CA ILE A 170 -25.97 -7.62 46.68
C ILE A 170 -27.01 -8.69 46.40
N THR A 171 -26.66 -9.74 45.64
CA THR A 171 -27.59 -10.83 45.31
C THR A 171 -28.01 -11.62 46.56
N GLU A 172 -27.06 -11.98 47.42
CA GLU A 172 -27.33 -12.68 48.68
C GLU A 172 -28.22 -11.86 49.63
N LEU A 173 -27.90 -10.59 49.85
CA LEU A 173 -28.68 -9.71 50.74
C LEU A 173 -30.08 -9.41 50.19
N ARG A 174 -30.21 -9.23 48.86
CA ARG A 174 -31.51 -9.06 48.21
C ARG A 174 -32.38 -10.31 48.37
N ASN A 175 -31.82 -11.51 48.22
CA ASN A 175 -32.54 -12.77 48.43
C ASN A 175 -32.97 -12.97 49.89
N ALA A 176 -32.22 -12.41 50.84
CA ALA A 176 -32.55 -12.40 52.27
C ALA A 176 -33.52 -11.27 52.69
N GLY A 177 -33.98 -10.42 51.75
CA GLY A 177 -34.90 -9.32 52.03
C GLY A 177 -34.27 -8.10 52.71
N ALA A 178 -32.93 -7.96 52.69
CA ALA A 178 -32.22 -6.84 53.27
C ALA A 178 -32.06 -5.66 52.29
N ASP A 179 -31.82 -4.45 52.83
CA ASP A 179 -31.54 -3.25 52.03
C ASP A 179 -30.12 -3.31 51.43
N VAL A 180 -30.02 -3.02 50.14
CA VAL A 180 -28.79 -3.07 49.34
C VAL A 180 -28.45 -1.73 48.68
N THR A 181 -29.18 -0.65 49.01
CA THR A 181 -29.10 0.65 48.35
C THR A 181 -27.67 1.20 48.32
N GLU A 182 -26.95 1.13 49.44
CA GLU A 182 -25.56 1.61 49.55
C GLU A 182 -24.58 0.80 48.68
N LEU A 183 -24.75 -0.53 48.61
CA LEU A 183 -23.90 -1.41 47.81
C LEU A 183 -24.14 -1.21 46.31
N VAL A 184 -25.40 -0.95 45.92
CA VAL A 184 -25.77 -0.64 44.53
C VAL A 184 -25.20 0.71 44.11
N GLU A 185 -25.23 1.74 44.97
CA GLU A 185 -24.58 3.02 44.67
C GLU A 185 -23.05 2.88 44.58
N LYS A 186 -22.42 2.13 45.48
CA LYS A 186 -20.98 1.84 45.40
C LYS A 186 -20.62 1.16 44.07
N LEU A 187 -21.42 0.21 43.61
CA LEU A 187 -21.24 -0.47 42.32
C LEU A 187 -21.33 0.51 41.14
N LYS A 188 -22.29 1.45 41.16
CA LYS A 188 -22.46 2.48 40.11
C LYS A 188 -21.30 3.48 40.05
N THR A 189 -20.70 3.79 41.20
CA THR A 189 -19.57 4.73 41.28
C THR A 189 -18.21 4.12 40.95
N LEU A 190 -18.13 2.78 40.86
CA LEU A 190 -16.89 2.09 40.54
C LEU A 190 -16.52 2.35 39.08
N LYS A 191 -15.34 2.94 38.85
CA LYS A 191 -14.84 3.26 37.51
C LYS A 191 -13.89 2.17 37.03
N MET A 192 -14.09 1.75 35.78
CA MET A 192 -13.12 0.90 35.09
C MET A 192 -11.84 1.71 34.86
N PRO A 193 -10.64 1.13 35.11
CA PRO A 193 -9.39 1.81 34.80
C PRO A 193 -9.31 2.11 33.29
N GLU A 194 -8.65 3.20 32.92
CA GLU A 194 -8.48 3.61 31.54
C GLU A 194 -7.35 2.81 30.89
N PRO A 195 -7.55 2.26 29.67
CA PRO A 195 -6.50 1.52 28.99
C PRO A 195 -5.35 2.47 28.60
N PRO A 196 -4.09 2.05 28.80
CA PRO A 196 -2.94 2.86 28.39
C PRO A 196 -2.89 2.99 26.87
N GLN A 197 -2.52 4.18 26.41
CA GLN A 197 -2.30 4.45 24.99
C GLN A 197 -0.87 4.02 24.59
N PRO A 198 -0.70 3.36 23.43
CA PRO A 198 0.62 3.02 22.93
C PRO A 198 1.40 4.30 22.55
N PRO A 199 2.75 4.26 22.56
CA PRO A 199 3.57 5.36 22.04
C PRO A 199 3.21 5.69 20.60
N ASP A 200 3.06 6.97 20.27
CA ASP A 200 2.63 7.47 18.96
C ASP A 200 3.73 8.24 18.20
N ASP A 201 4.95 8.28 18.75
CA ASP A 201 6.14 8.90 18.15
C ASP A 201 6.43 8.36 16.73
N TYR A 202 6.17 7.06 16.52
CA TYR A 202 6.51 6.35 15.29
C TYR A 202 5.29 5.77 14.58
N ILE A 203 5.25 5.95 13.26
CA ILE A 203 4.39 5.16 12.37
C ILE A 203 5.04 3.80 12.09
N VAL A 204 6.34 3.81 11.83
CA VAL A 204 7.17 2.60 11.76
C VAL A 204 8.30 2.79 12.75
N PRO A 205 8.35 2.01 13.85
CA PRO A 205 9.40 2.14 14.84
C PRO A 205 10.76 1.73 14.25
N PRO A 206 11.87 2.22 14.84
CA PRO A 206 13.20 1.78 14.44
C PRO A 206 13.33 0.27 14.58
N SER A 207 14.00 -0.34 13.60
CA SER A 207 14.39 -1.74 13.70
C SER A 207 15.62 -1.89 14.61
N PRO A 208 15.89 -3.08 15.17
CA PRO A 208 17.16 -3.36 15.84
C PRO A 208 18.33 -2.95 14.94
N VAL A 209 19.37 -2.35 15.53
CA VAL A 209 20.51 -1.83 14.77
C VAL A 209 21.19 -2.95 13.99
N GLN A 210 21.30 -2.76 12.69
CA GLN A 210 21.92 -3.70 11.75
C GLN A 210 23.19 -3.10 11.16
N SER A 211 23.97 -3.91 10.44
CA SER A 211 25.13 -3.44 9.68
C SER A 211 24.92 -3.70 8.19
N ALA A 212 25.19 -2.69 7.36
CA ALA A 212 25.07 -2.79 5.91
C ALA A 212 26.01 -1.80 5.20
N PHE A 213 26.26 -2.04 3.92
CA PHE A 213 26.83 -1.03 3.03
C PHE A 213 25.74 -0.01 2.69
N ILE A 214 25.92 1.23 3.15
CA ILE A 214 24.99 2.33 2.89
C ILE A 214 25.39 3.01 1.58
N LEU A 215 24.52 2.90 0.57
CA LEU A 215 24.74 3.47 -0.76
C LEU A 215 23.81 4.65 -0.98
N ASN A 216 24.38 5.85 -0.89
CA ASN A 216 23.77 7.10 -1.32
C ASN A 216 24.59 7.67 -2.48
N LEU A 217 24.12 7.42 -3.70
CA LEU A 217 24.88 7.63 -4.92
C LEU A 217 24.12 8.55 -5.87
N PRO A 218 24.81 9.40 -6.64
CA PRO A 218 24.17 10.14 -7.72
C PRO A 218 23.78 9.18 -8.85
N LYS A 219 22.91 9.66 -9.75
CA LYS A 219 22.50 8.91 -10.94
C LYS A 219 23.71 8.58 -11.81
N SER A 220 24.05 7.30 -11.90
CA SER A 220 25.10 6.78 -12.77
C SER A 220 24.97 5.26 -12.93
N GLU A 221 25.87 4.67 -13.71
CA GLU A 221 26.10 3.23 -13.74
C GLU A 221 27.41 2.93 -13.00
N TYR A 222 27.35 2.00 -12.06
CA TYR A 222 28.49 1.54 -11.28
C TYR A 222 28.72 0.05 -11.48
N SER A 223 29.95 -0.39 -11.21
CA SER A 223 30.28 -1.79 -10.95
C SER A 223 30.48 -1.96 -9.45
N ILE A 224 29.92 -3.02 -8.87
CA ILE A 224 30.17 -3.41 -7.49
C ILE A 224 30.76 -4.80 -7.44
N ARG A 225 31.64 -5.03 -6.46
CA ARG A 225 32.14 -6.36 -6.10
C ARG A 225 32.43 -6.43 -4.61
N PHE A 226 32.30 -7.62 -4.05
CA PHE A 226 32.56 -7.84 -2.64
C PHE A 226 33.98 -8.38 -2.43
N VAL A 227 34.71 -7.77 -1.50
CA VAL A 227 36.07 -8.16 -1.13
C VAL A 227 36.01 -8.69 0.30
N ASN A 228 36.45 -9.93 0.50
CA ASN A 228 36.47 -10.54 1.83
C ASN A 228 37.60 -9.95 2.71
N GLU A 229 37.67 -10.37 3.97
CA GLU A 229 38.71 -9.91 4.90
C GLU A 229 40.14 -10.25 4.47
N ASP A 230 40.32 -11.32 3.66
CA ASP A 230 41.61 -11.70 3.10
C ASP A 230 42.05 -10.81 1.92
N GLY A 231 41.22 -9.85 1.51
CA GLY A 231 41.47 -8.98 0.35
C GLY A 231 41.19 -9.63 -1.01
N ALA A 232 40.53 -10.79 -1.03
CA ALA A 232 40.13 -11.50 -2.24
C ALA A 232 38.71 -11.10 -2.68
N VAL A 233 38.53 -10.91 -3.99
CA VAL A 233 37.20 -10.71 -4.59
C VAL A 233 36.41 -12.02 -4.50
N MET A 234 35.21 -11.97 -3.95
CA MET A 234 34.35 -13.14 -3.83
C MET A 234 33.75 -13.50 -5.20
N GLU A 235 33.82 -14.79 -5.56
CA GLU A 235 33.27 -15.29 -6.82
C GLU A 235 31.76 -15.01 -6.92
N GLY A 236 31.29 -14.58 -8.09
CA GLY A 236 29.89 -14.24 -8.32
C GLY A 236 29.42 -12.91 -7.72
N SER A 237 30.29 -12.18 -7.01
CA SER A 237 29.95 -10.88 -6.41
C SER A 237 29.94 -9.71 -7.39
N GLU A 238 30.54 -9.84 -8.57
CA GLU A 238 30.57 -8.76 -9.54
C GLU A 238 29.16 -8.51 -10.11
N LYS A 239 28.61 -7.32 -9.86
CA LYS A 239 27.30 -6.89 -10.34
C LYS A 239 27.35 -5.48 -10.90
N ARG A 240 26.46 -5.19 -11.85
CA ARG A 240 26.18 -3.83 -12.29
C ARG A 240 25.24 -3.16 -11.30
N LEU A 241 25.47 -1.92 -10.95
CA LEU A 241 24.57 -1.12 -10.13
C LEU A 241 24.07 0.07 -10.95
N VAL A 242 22.76 0.14 -11.14
CA VAL A 242 22.07 1.18 -11.91
C VAL A 242 21.38 2.12 -10.94
N VAL A 243 21.90 3.32 -10.80
CA VAL A 243 21.30 4.35 -9.96
C VAL A 243 20.51 5.30 -10.87
N PHE A 244 19.20 5.40 -10.65
CA PHE A 244 18.29 6.15 -11.51
C PHE A 244 17.56 7.25 -10.75
N GLU A 245 17.19 8.30 -11.47
CA GLU A 245 16.42 9.41 -10.93
C GLU A 245 14.95 9.33 -11.35
N LYS A 246 14.10 10.03 -10.60
CA LYS A 246 12.75 10.36 -11.04
C LYS A 246 12.79 11.26 -12.27
N ARG A 247 11.97 10.95 -13.27
CA ARG A 247 11.85 11.76 -14.49
C ARG A 247 11.06 13.04 -14.24
N ARG A 248 10.00 12.93 -13.43
CA ARG A 248 9.16 14.05 -13.00
C ARG A 248 8.88 13.88 -11.51
N ALA A 249 8.95 14.99 -10.79
CA ALA A 249 8.69 15.05 -9.36
C ALA A 249 7.42 15.84 -9.07
N GLU A 250 6.86 15.63 -7.88
CA GLU A 250 5.82 16.49 -7.30
C GLU A 250 4.53 16.54 -8.16
N GLY A 251 4.27 15.47 -8.90
CA GLY A 251 2.98 15.31 -9.57
C GLY A 251 1.88 15.15 -8.53
N ILE A 252 0.67 15.59 -8.86
CA ILE A 252 -0.51 15.40 -8.02
C ILE A 252 -1.39 14.31 -8.62
N GLY A 253 -1.60 13.25 -7.85
CA GLY A 253 -2.58 12.20 -8.09
C GLY A 253 -3.74 12.28 -7.09
N PHE A 254 -4.82 11.54 -7.37
CA PHE A 254 -5.97 11.46 -6.47
C PHE A 254 -6.40 10.01 -6.30
N GLU A 255 -6.60 9.59 -5.07
CA GLU A 255 -7.34 8.38 -4.74
C GLU A 255 -8.83 8.75 -4.71
N VAL A 256 -9.61 8.14 -5.60
CA VAL A 256 -11.04 8.39 -5.77
C VAL A 256 -11.81 7.23 -5.16
N ILE A 257 -12.63 7.55 -4.19
CA ILE A 257 -13.42 6.57 -3.45
C ILE A 257 -14.90 6.85 -3.72
N PRO A 258 -15.59 5.99 -4.49
CA PRO A 258 -17.03 6.13 -4.69
C PRO A 258 -17.78 5.86 -3.39
N GLY A 259 -18.79 6.68 -3.09
CA GLY A 259 -19.58 6.56 -1.85
C GLY A 259 -20.31 5.23 -1.65
N ASP A 260 -20.55 4.47 -2.72
CA ASP A 260 -21.18 3.15 -2.74
C ASP A 260 -20.18 1.99 -2.77
N LYS A 261 -18.89 2.26 -3.03
CA LYS A 261 -17.82 1.26 -3.25
C LYS A 261 -16.55 1.62 -2.49
N TRP A 262 -16.70 1.88 -1.20
CA TRP A 262 -15.58 2.22 -0.30
C TRP A 262 -14.38 1.26 -0.44
N THR A 263 -14.62 -0.04 -0.57
CA THR A 263 -13.56 -1.07 -0.63
C THR A 263 -12.86 -1.18 -1.98
N ARG A 264 -13.20 -0.32 -2.97
CA ARG A 264 -12.60 -0.34 -4.32
C ARG A 264 -12.24 1.08 -4.76
N PRO A 265 -11.26 1.73 -4.10
CA PRO A 265 -10.73 3.01 -4.56
C PRO A 265 -10.07 2.90 -5.94
N VAL A 266 -10.05 4.01 -6.68
CA VAL A 266 -9.40 4.13 -8.00
C VAL A 266 -8.40 5.27 -7.97
N GLU A 267 -7.19 5.04 -8.47
CA GLU A 267 -6.15 6.06 -8.50
C GLU A 267 -6.12 6.84 -9.83
N LEU A 268 -6.25 8.16 -9.76
CA LEU A 268 -6.10 9.09 -10.87
C LEU A 268 -4.67 9.61 -10.97
N LYS A 269 -3.79 8.76 -11.49
CA LYS A 269 -2.35 9.04 -11.61
C LYS A 269 -2.00 9.91 -12.81
N THR A 270 -2.72 9.80 -13.91
CA THR A 270 -2.37 10.54 -15.13
C THR A 270 -2.81 12.01 -15.01
N PRO A 271 -1.90 12.99 -15.22
CA PRO A 271 -2.28 14.40 -15.29
C PRO A 271 -3.36 14.65 -16.34
N ALA A 272 -4.29 15.55 -16.04
CA ALA A 272 -5.44 15.89 -16.91
C ALA A 272 -6.38 14.71 -17.24
N SER A 273 -6.33 13.62 -16.47
CA SER A 273 -7.32 12.54 -16.58
C SER A 273 -8.74 13.04 -16.33
N VAL A 274 -9.69 12.43 -17.04
CA VAL A 274 -11.12 12.68 -16.91
C VAL A 274 -11.77 11.49 -16.23
N LEU A 275 -12.44 11.73 -15.12
CA LEU A 275 -13.22 10.73 -14.42
C LEU A 275 -14.64 10.70 -14.99
N TYR A 276 -15.10 9.52 -15.41
CA TYR A 276 -16.46 9.31 -15.88
C TYR A 276 -17.28 8.59 -14.82
N VAL A 277 -18.42 9.18 -14.43
CA VAL A 277 -19.32 8.66 -13.38
C VAL A 277 -20.77 8.70 -13.83
N ASP A 278 -21.65 7.92 -13.20
CA ASP A 278 -23.09 7.87 -13.56
C ASP A 278 -23.96 8.89 -12.80
N GLY A 279 -23.35 9.62 -11.87
CA GLY A 279 -23.98 10.66 -11.05
C GLY A 279 -24.93 10.15 -9.97
N THR A 280 -24.80 8.88 -9.56
CA THR A 280 -25.65 8.30 -8.51
C THR A 280 -25.09 8.44 -7.10
N THR A 281 -23.77 8.60 -6.96
CA THR A 281 -23.08 8.74 -5.68
C THR A 281 -22.08 9.88 -5.70
N ASN A 282 -21.83 10.46 -4.53
CA ASN A 282 -20.72 11.37 -4.31
C ASN A 282 -19.38 10.64 -4.42
N LEU A 283 -18.33 11.43 -4.64
CA LEU A 283 -16.95 10.96 -4.67
C LEU A 283 -16.20 11.52 -3.47
N TYR A 284 -15.29 10.73 -2.92
CA TYR A 284 -14.39 11.14 -1.87
C TYR A 284 -12.98 11.09 -2.43
N LEU A 285 -12.27 12.22 -2.40
CA LEU A 285 -10.95 12.36 -2.99
C LEU A 285 -9.90 12.44 -1.89
N ARG A 286 -8.78 11.73 -2.05
CA ARG A 286 -7.57 11.92 -1.25
C ARG A 286 -6.40 12.26 -2.16
N PRO A 287 -5.91 13.52 -2.16
CA PRO A 287 -4.79 13.93 -2.98
C PRO A 287 -3.50 13.29 -2.46
N PHE A 288 -2.59 12.95 -3.38
CA PHE A 288 -1.26 12.47 -3.04
C PHE A 288 -0.21 13.03 -3.99
N PHE A 289 1.01 13.23 -3.47
CA PHE A 289 2.19 13.43 -4.27
C PHE A 289 2.57 12.13 -4.98
N GLN A 290 3.02 12.26 -6.22
CA GLN A 290 3.50 11.16 -7.03
C GLN A 290 4.72 11.56 -7.85
N ASP A 291 5.62 10.61 -8.02
CA ASP A 291 6.81 10.77 -8.85
C ASP A 291 6.75 9.80 -10.05
N GLU A 292 7.28 10.23 -11.20
CA GLU A 292 7.30 9.44 -12.43
C GLU A 292 8.67 8.76 -12.59
N PHE A 293 8.66 7.43 -12.70
CA PHE A 293 9.86 6.62 -12.90
C PHE A 293 9.77 5.83 -14.20
N ASN A 294 10.93 5.42 -14.72
CA ASN A 294 10.97 4.40 -15.76
C ASN A 294 10.49 3.06 -15.19
N ASP A 295 9.57 2.39 -15.88
CA ASP A 295 8.97 1.15 -15.38
C ASP A 295 9.99 0.02 -15.22
N LEU A 296 10.94 -0.15 -16.16
CA LEU A 296 12.01 -1.16 -16.00
C LEU A 296 12.80 -0.96 -14.71
N TYR A 297 13.25 0.26 -14.46
CA TYR A 297 14.11 0.56 -13.32
C TYR A 297 13.37 0.46 -12.00
N TYR A 298 12.14 0.99 -11.96
CA TYR A 298 11.31 0.94 -10.76
C TYR A 298 10.93 -0.49 -10.39
N GLN A 299 10.45 -1.29 -11.35
CA GLN A 299 10.07 -2.69 -11.08
C GLN A 299 11.27 -3.53 -10.64
N LYS A 300 12.45 -3.34 -11.26
CA LYS A 300 13.68 -4.05 -10.87
C LYS A 300 14.27 -3.62 -9.53
N MET A 301 13.99 -2.40 -9.08
CA MET A 301 14.34 -1.97 -7.73
C MET A 301 13.43 -2.63 -6.69
N ILE A 302 12.11 -2.67 -6.93
CA ILE A 302 11.15 -3.34 -6.03
C ILE A 302 11.39 -4.85 -5.98
N LYS A 303 11.62 -5.45 -7.15
CA LYS A 303 11.80 -6.89 -7.33
C LYS A 303 12.76 -7.15 -8.48
N ASN A 304 13.98 -7.56 -8.13
CA ASN A 304 15.13 -7.56 -9.04
C ASN A 304 15.02 -8.49 -10.27
N ASP A 305 14.34 -9.62 -10.11
CA ASP A 305 14.08 -10.62 -11.16
C ASP A 305 12.94 -10.23 -12.12
N THR A 306 12.24 -9.11 -11.88
CA THR A 306 11.20 -8.64 -12.81
C THR A 306 11.78 -8.21 -14.16
N LYS A 307 10.97 -8.34 -15.21
CA LYS A 307 11.33 -7.89 -16.56
C LYS A 307 11.22 -6.37 -16.70
N GLY A 308 10.11 -5.79 -16.22
CA GLY A 308 9.75 -4.38 -16.46
C GLY A 308 9.69 -3.98 -17.94
N ASN A 309 9.41 -2.70 -18.23
CA ASN A 309 9.38 -2.18 -19.59
C ASN A 309 10.15 -0.85 -19.72
N PRO A 310 11.27 -0.80 -20.47
CA PRO A 310 12.09 0.42 -20.57
C PRO A 310 11.39 1.56 -21.31
N ARG A 311 10.30 1.30 -22.04
CA ARG A 311 9.56 2.32 -22.82
C ARG A 311 8.39 2.91 -22.03
N LEU A 312 8.01 2.31 -20.91
CA LEU A 312 6.90 2.78 -20.09
C LEU A 312 7.41 3.65 -18.95
N MET A 313 6.58 4.63 -18.60
CA MET A 313 6.78 5.49 -17.44
C MET A 313 5.62 5.25 -16.50
N ASN A 314 5.93 5.09 -15.22
CA ASN A 314 4.95 4.76 -14.19
C ASN A 314 4.93 5.85 -13.12
N TRP A 315 3.73 6.26 -12.74
CA TRP A 315 3.51 7.21 -11.64
C TRP A 315 3.34 6.43 -10.34
N VAL A 316 4.19 6.74 -9.37
CA VAL A 316 4.25 6.07 -8.08
C VAL A 316 3.74 7.03 -7.02
N ARG A 317 2.79 6.58 -6.21
CA ARG A 317 2.25 7.33 -5.07
C ARG A 317 3.30 7.39 -3.96
N ILE A 318 3.63 8.59 -3.52
CA ILE A 318 4.66 8.89 -2.52
C ILE A 318 3.99 9.10 -1.16
N GLN A 319 3.31 10.23 -0.99
CA GLN A 319 2.70 10.61 0.28
C GLN A 319 1.41 11.41 0.05
N GLN A 320 0.56 11.53 1.07
CA GLN A 320 -0.65 12.36 0.94
C GLN A 320 -0.27 13.85 1.00
N VAL A 321 -1.07 14.70 0.34
CA VAL A 321 -0.76 16.14 0.30
C VAL A 321 -1.25 16.82 1.57
N PRO A 322 -0.36 17.48 2.34
CA PRO A 322 -0.78 18.14 3.56
C PRO A 322 -1.61 19.38 3.44
N GLY A 323 -2.58 19.54 4.35
CA GLY A 323 -3.35 20.76 4.54
C GLY A 323 -4.00 21.25 3.26
N ALA A 324 -4.29 20.33 2.34
CA ALA A 324 -4.72 20.66 1.01
C ALA A 324 -6.16 21.19 1.04
N ARG A 325 -6.53 21.92 -0.01
CA ARG A 325 -7.91 22.32 -0.25
C ARG A 325 -8.25 22.02 -1.70
N ILE A 326 -9.51 21.70 -1.98
CA ILE A 326 -9.94 21.50 -3.36
C ILE A 326 -10.82 22.66 -3.77
N GLU A 327 -10.43 23.36 -4.84
CA GLU A 327 -11.33 24.31 -5.50
C GLU A 327 -12.13 23.56 -6.57
N LEU A 328 -13.44 23.54 -6.39
CA LEU A 328 -14.42 23.07 -7.36
C LEU A 328 -14.86 24.24 -8.24
N SER A 329 -14.94 24.01 -9.54
CA SER A 329 -15.49 24.96 -10.51
C SER A 329 -16.46 24.25 -11.44
N GLU A 330 -17.61 24.89 -11.65
CA GLU A 330 -18.64 24.45 -12.59
C GLU A 330 -18.74 25.47 -13.72
N ASN A 331 -19.22 25.04 -14.89
CA ASN A 331 -19.25 25.92 -16.08
C ASN A 331 -20.05 27.23 -15.91
N SER A 332 -20.88 27.34 -14.86
CA SER A 332 -21.79 28.48 -14.63
C SER A 332 -21.88 28.96 -13.17
N HIS A 333 -21.16 28.34 -12.23
CA HIS A 333 -21.22 28.70 -10.81
C HIS A 333 -19.88 29.23 -10.31
N ALA A 334 -19.93 30.07 -9.28
CA ALA A 334 -18.75 30.53 -8.56
C ALA A 334 -17.94 29.33 -8.07
N SER A 335 -16.62 29.45 -8.04
CA SER A 335 -15.79 28.39 -7.49
C SER A 335 -16.05 28.23 -5.99
N GLU A 336 -16.15 26.98 -5.56
CA GLU A 336 -16.33 26.61 -4.15
C GLU A 336 -15.05 25.92 -3.67
N VAL A 337 -14.54 26.35 -2.53
CA VAL A 337 -13.40 25.68 -1.88
C VAL A 337 -13.94 24.71 -0.86
N ILE A 338 -13.71 23.42 -1.08
CA ILE A 338 -14.05 22.37 -0.12
C ILE A 338 -12.84 22.02 0.74
N LEU A 339 -13.11 21.79 2.02
CA LEU A 339 -12.12 21.38 3.00
C LEU A 339 -12.14 19.87 3.19
N GLU A 340 -11.06 19.36 3.76
CA GLU A 340 -10.94 17.97 4.13
C GLU A 340 -11.79 17.70 5.40
N GLU A 341 -12.55 16.62 5.40
CA GLU A 341 -13.45 16.26 6.50
C GLU A 341 -13.26 14.78 6.91
N PRO A 342 -13.44 14.46 8.21
CA PRO A 342 -13.48 13.07 8.66
C PRO A 342 -14.83 12.41 8.35
N PHE A 343 -14.80 11.16 7.89
CA PHE A 343 -15.99 10.35 7.63
C PHE A 343 -15.89 8.96 8.29
N TYR A 344 -17.04 8.37 8.55
CA TYR A 344 -17.19 7.01 9.07
C TYR A 344 -17.88 6.12 8.03
N VAL A 345 -17.48 4.85 7.96
CA VAL A 345 -18.07 3.88 7.04
C VAL A 345 -19.01 2.96 7.80
N GLU A 346 -20.30 3.02 7.47
CA GLU A 346 -21.31 2.12 8.00
C GLU A 346 -21.62 0.98 7.01
N GLN A 347 -21.72 -0.24 7.52
CA GLN A 347 -22.20 -1.37 6.73
C GLN A 347 -23.73 -1.31 6.63
N THR A 348 -24.26 -1.34 5.40
CA THR A 348 -25.72 -1.36 5.19
C THR A 348 -26.30 -2.70 5.63
N LYS A 349 -27.28 -2.68 6.55
CA LYS A 349 -27.99 -3.87 7.01
C LYS A 349 -28.95 -4.37 5.93
N GLY A 350 -28.83 -5.63 5.50
CA GLY A 350 -29.74 -6.26 4.53
C GLY A 350 -29.12 -7.37 3.68
N SER A 351 -29.90 -7.91 2.74
CA SER A 351 -29.49 -8.98 1.81
C SER A 351 -28.48 -8.53 0.75
N ALA A 352 -28.34 -7.22 0.54
CA ALA A 352 -27.27 -6.62 -0.24
C ALA A 352 -26.21 -6.08 0.74
N LEU A 353 -25.12 -6.83 0.93
CA LEU A 353 -23.94 -6.36 1.67
C LEU A 353 -23.38 -5.13 0.94
N GLY A 354 -23.33 -3.99 1.62
CA GLY A 354 -22.87 -2.72 1.07
C GLY A 354 -22.35 -1.78 2.16
N TYR A 355 -21.81 -0.64 1.75
CA TYR A 355 -21.24 0.36 2.64
C TYR A 355 -21.79 1.75 2.30
N LYS A 356 -21.88 2.60 3.32
CA LYS A 356 -22.24 4.01 3.18
C LYS A 356 -21.24 4.85 3.95
N ILE A 357 -20.74 5.90 3.29
CA ILE A 357 -19.85 6.88 3.91
C ILE A 357 -20.71 8.00 4.50
N ILE A 358 -20.61 8.23 5.80
CA ILE A 358 -21.34 9.26 6.55
C ILE A 358 -20.37 10.22 7.25
N PRO A 359 -20.77 11.48 7.54
CA PRO A 359 -19.95 12.37 8.34
C PRO A 359 -19.58 11.75 9.69
N PHE A 360 -18.33 11.92 10.11
CA PHE A 360 -17.88 11.45 11.41
C PHE A 360 -18.39 12.40 12.52
N ASP A 361 -18.88 11.81 13.60
CA ASP A 361 -19.52 12.51 14.72
C ASP A 361 -18.87 12.02 16.03
N PRO A 362 -17.83 12.72 16.52
CA PRO A 362 -17.06 12.32 17.69
C PRO A 362 -17.82 12.47 19.01
N GLU A 363 -18.85 13.32 19.06
CA GLU A 363 -19.61 13.60 20.29
C GLU A 363 -20.87 12.72 20.40
N GLY A 364 -21.38 12.22 19.28
CA GLY A 364 -22.57 11.36 19.23
C GLY A 364 -22.29 9.93 18.79
N ALA A 365 -22.66 9.60 17.56
CA ALA A 365 -22.75 8.21 17.10
C ALA A 365 -21.39 7.48 17.03
N HIS A 366 -20.29 8.22 16.96
CA HIS A 366 -18.94 7.70 16.83
C HIS A 366 -18.04 8.07 18.03
N LYS A 367 -18.66 8.33 19.18
CA LYS A 367 -17.95 8.52 20.44
C LYS A 367 -17.01 7.33 20.70
N ASP A 368 -15.77 7.63 21.09
CA ASP A 368 -14.70 6.66 21.37
C ASP A 368 -14.27 5.83 20.14
N ARG A 369 -14.55 6.30 18.92
CA ARG A 369 -14.08 5.71 17.66
C ARG A 369 -13.20 6.67 16.89
N GLU A 370 -12.35 6.14 16.04
CA GLU A 370 -11.59 6.93 15.07
C GLU A 370 -12.34 7.02 13.73
N PRO A 371 -12.13 8.11 12.96
CA PRO A 371 -12.69 8.22 11.62
C PRO A 371 -12.17 7.10 10.72
N SER A 372 -13.06 6.53 9.91
CA SER A 372 -12.67 5.49 8.94
C SER A 372 -11.85 6.07 7.78
N LEU A 373 -12.07 7.35 7.47
CA LEU A 373 -11.36 8.05 6.40
C LEU A 373 -11.37 9.56 6.61
N ILE A 374 -10.38 10.22 6.04
CA ILE A 374 -10.28 11.67 5.96
C ILE A 374 -10.12 11.99 4.47
N ALA A 375 -11.04 12.78 3.91
CA ALA A 375 -11.12 13.00 2.46
C ALA A 375 -11.88 14.28 2.10
N PHE A 376 -11.81 14.69 0.83
CA PHE A 376 -12.62 15.75 0.26
C PHE A 376 -13.88 15.17 -0.37
N LYS A 377 -15.06 15.58 0.09
CA LYS A 377 -16.33 15.16 -0.50
C LYS A 377 -16.67 16.02 -1.71
N VAL A 378 -16.63 15.42 -2.89
CA VAL A 378 -17.07 16.04 -4.15
C VAL A 378 -18.52 15.63 -4.42
N PRO A 379 -19.49 16.56 -4.31
CA PRO A 379 -20.88 16.26 -4.60
C PRO A 379 -21.05 16.01 -6.11
N VAL A 380 -21.57 14.84 -6.47
CA VAL A 380 -21.86 14.50 -7.86
C VAL A 380 -23.35 14.20 -7.97
N ASN A 381 -24.02 14.87 -8.90
CA ASN A 381 -25.41 14.61 -9.22
C ASN A 381 -25.60 14.63 -10.74
N ARG A 382 -26.76 14.17 -11.22
CA ARG A 382 -27.07 14.12 -12.66
C ARG A 382 -27.33 15.48 -13.31
N GLU A 383 -27.51 16.53 -12.52
CA GLU A 383 -27.71 17.90 -13.00
C GLU A 383 -26.36 18.56 -13.37
N ARG A 384 -25.30 18.20 -12.63
CA ARG A 384 -23.92 18.66 -12.82
C ARG A 384 -23.20 17.79 -13.84
N SER A 385 -23.36 18.12 -15.12
CA SER A 385 -22.75 17.34 -16.22
C SER A 385 -21.20 17.37 -16.25
N LEU A 386 -20.58 18.45 -15.76
CA LEU A 386 -19.14 18.63 -15.70
C LEU A 386 -18.74 19.37 -14.42
N ILE A 387 -17.90 18.74 -13.62
CA ILE A 387 -17.26 19.33 -12.44
C ILE A 387 -15.76 19.38 -12.73
N LYS A 388 -15.15 20.56 -12.62
CA LYS A 388 -13.70 20.70 -12.68
C LYS A 388 -13.19 20.93 -11.27
N PHE A 389 -12.08 20.30 -10.92
CA PHE A 389 -11.46 20.52 -9.62
C PHE A 389 -9.96 20.67 -9.75
N LYS A 390 -9.37 21.46 -8.86
CA LYS A 390 -7.92 21.63 -8.73
C LYS A 390 -7.54 21.68 -7.25
N LEU A 391 -6.30 21.32 -6.96
CA LEU A 391 -5.77 21.28 -5.61
C LEU A 391 -5.08 22.61 -5.29
N LEU A 392 -5.37 23.14 -4.11
CA LEU A 392 -4.69 24.27 -3.51
C LEU A 392 -3.87 23.74 -2.31
N ASP A 393 -2.69 24.31 -2.10
CA ASP A 393 -1.88 24.03 -0.93
C ASP A 393 -2.42 24.74 0.33
N LYS A 394 -1.72 24.56 1.46
CA LYS A 394 -2.06 25.21 2.75
C LYS A 394 -2.10 26.74 2.69
N SER A 395 -1.37 27.35 1.76
CA SER A 395 -1.34 28.81 1.55
C SER A 395 -2.41 29.29 0.55
N GLY A 396 -3.16 28.37 -0.05
CA GLY A 396 -4.16 28.66 -1.08
C GLY A 396 -3.59 28.80 -2.48
N LEU A 397 -2.31 28.46 -2.70
CA LEU A 397 -1.69 28.49 -4.02
C LEU A 397 -2.06 27.23 -4.81
N ASN A 398 -2.30 27.42 -6.11
CA ASN A 398 -2.66 26.33 -7.00
C ASN A 398 -1.49 25.37 -7.22
N MET A 399 -1.71 24.08 -6.99
CA MET A 399 -0.72 23.05 -7.25
C MET A 399 -0.73 22.66 -8.72
N ALA A 400 0.42 22.78 -9.38
CA ALA A 400 0.57 22.46 -10.80
C ALA A 400 0.19 21.00 -11.09
N GLY A 401 -0.47 20.75 -12.23
CA GLY A 401 -0.85 19.40 -12.63
C GLY A 401 -1.98 18.75 -11.81
N SER A 402 -2.56 19.46 -10.83
CA SER A 402 -3.66 18.94 -10.00
C SER A 402 -5.04 19.01 -10.66
N SER A 403 -5.20 19.78 -11.73
CA SER A 403 -6.50 19.97 -12.37
C SER A 403 -7.06 18.67 -12.96
N ARG A 404 -8.34 18.38 -12.69
CA ARG A 404 -9.07 17.21 -13.17
C ARG A 404 -10.50 17.58 -13.55
N GLN A 405 -11.15 16.67 -14.27
CA GLN A 405 -12.55 16.80 -14.68
C GLN A 405 -13.32 15.55 -14.27
N VAL A 406 -14.49 15.74 -13.67
CA VAL A 406 -15.51 14.70 -13.49
C VAL A 406 -16.63 14.96 -14.49
N ARG A 407 -16.92 13.97 -15.33
CA ARG A 407 -18.01 14.00 -16.32
C ARG A 407 -19.07 13.00 -15.94
N VAL A 408 -20.30 13.50 -15.81
CA VAL A 408 -21.45 12.66 -15.50
C VAL A 408 -22.03 12.12 -16.82
N ILE A 409 -21.98 10.80 -17.00
CA ILE A 409 -22.57 10.11 -18.14
C ILE A 409 -24.06 9.94 -17.87
N ILE A 410 -24.86 10.79 -18.51
CA ILE A 410 -26.31 10.65 -18.52
C ILE A 410 -26.67 9.68 -19.64
N LYS A 411 -27.35 8.57 -19.30
CA LYS A 411 -27.88 7.64 -20.31
C LYS A 411 -28.81 8.42 -21.24
N SER A 412 -28.46 8.45 -22.53
CA SER A 412 -29.26 9.16 -23.52
C SER A 412 -30.60 8.46 -23.70
N ARG A 413 -31.70 9.23 -23.70
CA ARG A 413 -33.04 8.73 -24.03
C ARG A 413 -33.10 8.05 -25.42
N TRP A 414 -32.17 8.41 -26.30
CA TRP A 414 -32.05 7.90 -27.67
C TRP A 414 -31.15 6.67 -27.78
N GLN A 415 -30.59 6.17 -26.69
CA GLN A 415 -29.69 5.02 -26.71
C GLN A 415 -30.33 3.77 -27.38
N PRO A 416 -31.63 3.44 -27.14
CA PRO A 416 -32.29 2.35 -27.89
C PRO A 416 -32.37 2.63 -29.39
N LEU A 417 -32.63 3.88 -29.78
CA LEU A 417 -32.67 4.29 -31.18
C LEU A 417 -31.30 4.18 -31.85
N LEU A 418 -30.23 4.57 -31.15
CA LEU A 418 -28.85 4.43 -31.65
C LEU A 418 -28.48 2.95 -31.86
N PHE A 419 -28.89 2.06 -30.95
CA PHE A 419 -28.72 0.62 -31.15
C PHE A 419 -29.54 0.09 -32.34
N LEU A 420 -30.75 0.60 -32.57
CA LEU A 420 -31.55 0.28 -33.76
C LEU A 420 -30.87 0.78 -35.05
N LEU A 421 -30.20 1.93 -35.03
CA LEU A 421 -29.45 2.43 -36.18
C LEU A 421 -28.26 1.52 -36.55
N CYS A 422 -27.64 0.84 -35.57
CA CYS A 422 -26.62 -0.17 -35.84
C CYS A 422 -27.15 -1.39 -36.63
N LEU A 423 -28.47 -1.62 -36.66
CA LEU A 423 -29.10 -2.68 -37.45
C LEU A 423 -29.39 -2.27 -38.91
N LEU A 424 -29.21 -0.99 -39.27
CA LEU A 424 -29.44 -0.52 -40.65
C LEU A 424 -28.64 -1.27 -41.72
N PRO A 425 -27.36 -1.63 -41.52
CA PRO A 425 -26.63 -2.44 -42.51
C PRO A 425 -27.24 -3.83 -42.72
N LEU A 426 -27.79 -4.45 -41.67
CA LEU A 426 -28.47 -5.74 -41.77
C LEU A 426 -29.81 -5.60 -42.50
N LEU A 427 -30.56 -4.54 -42.22
CA LEU A 427 -31.79 -4.23 -42.96
C LEU A 427 -31.50 -3.98 -44.45
N ALA A 428 -30.45 -3.21 -44.76
CA ALA A 428 -30.01 -2.98 -46.14
C ALA A 428 -29.61 -4.30 -46.82
N MET A 429 -28.89 -5.19 -46.12
CA MET A 429 -28.55 -6.52 -46.63
C MET A 429 -29.79 -7.36 -46.97
N VAL A 430 -30.80 -7.37 -46.09
CA VAL A 430 -32.07 -8.07 -46.33
C VAL A 430 -32.79 -7.48 -47.55
N VAL A 431 -32.89 -6.16 -47.64
CA VAL A 431 -33.53 -5.48 -48.78
C VAL A 431 -32.80 -5.81 -50.09
N VAL A 432 -31.47 -5.73 -50.13
CA VAL A 432 -30.67 -6.10 -51.31
C VAL A 432 -30.89 -7.56 -51.69
N ARG A 433 -30.96 -8.47 -50.71
CA ARG A 433 -31.19 -9.90 -50.94
C ARG A 433 -32.58 -10.18 -51.50
N VAL A 434 -33.61 -9.48 -51.01
CA VAL A 434 -34.98 -9.58 -51.52
C VAL A 434 -35.08 -9.04 -52.95
N ILE A 435 -34.51 -7.86 -53.22
CA ILE A 435 -34.50 -7.27 -54.58
C ILE A 435 -33.78 -8.19 -55.56
N ARG A 436 -32.62 -8.76 -55.17
CA ARG A 436 -31.91 -9.74 -56.00
C ARG A 436 -32.75 -10.99 -56.24
N SER A 437 -33.38 -11.56 -55.21
CA SER A 437 -34.19 -12.78 -55.37
C SER A 437 -35.35 -12.61 -56.36
N ARG A 438 -35.99 -11.43 -56.39
CA ARG A 438 -37.07 -11.12 -57.33
C ARG A 438 -36.58 -10.93 -58.78
N LYS A 439 -35.33 -10.50 -58.97
CA LYS A 439 -34.70 -10.37 -60.30
C LYS A 439 -34.28 -11.72 -60.92
N TYR A 440 -34.24 -12.80 -60.13
CA TYR A 440 -33.94 -14.17 -60.60
C TYR A 440 -35.18 -15.09 -60.59
N SER A 441 -36.38 -14.55 -60.36
CA SER A 441 -37.67 -15.28 -60.43
C SER A 441 -38.62 -14.75 -61.51
N LEU A 442 -38.10 -13.92 -62.42
CA LEU A 442 -38.65 -13.58 -63.73
C LEU A 442 -37.62 -14.04 -64.76
#